data_AF-A0A1M7D0L4-F1
#
_entry.id   AF-A0A1M7D0L4-F1
#
_cell.length_a   1.000
_cell.length_b   1.000
_cell.length_c   1.000
_cell.angle_alpha   90.00
_cell.angle_beta   90.00
_cell.angle_gamma   90.00
#
_symmetry.space_group_name_H-M   'P 1'
#
loop_
_entity.id
_entity.type
_entity.pdbx_description
1 polymer ?
#
loop_
_entity_poly.entity_id
_entity_poly.type
_entity_poly.pdbx_seq_one_letter_code
_entity_poly.pdbx_strand_id
1 'polypeptide(L)'
;MNESVKTLEFGKKYRVGNFIVFKFTKTLKKKEVEHLRNQMGIPEDIRKHLQRAQLPFIKIEAISGIWAMEYACGAMLYSLLDTLLPKAFEAEKNGVELEADSVADFAHLFAMMYTDTCVLGDSIYQADKANALNALMARQKAFAASIEAPEEKAKDDEILNEQKENAEHKAKIIDMAAAIKEGGQNA
;
A
#
# COMPACT_ATOMS: atom_id res chain seq x y z
N MET A 1 15.20 1.22 -24.54
CA MET A 1 13.94 0.72 -25.15
C MET A 1 12.80 1.23 -24.30
N ASN A 2 11.99 2.16 -24.81
CA ASN A 2 10.78 2.58 -24.12
C ASN A 2 9.74 1.47 -24.31
N GLU A 3 9.64 0.55 -23.35
CA GLU A 3 8.45 -0.29 -23.26
C GLU A 3 7.26 0.65 -23.07
N SER A 4 6.40 0.75 -24.08
CA SER A 4 5.13 1.45 -23.94
C SER A 4 4.38 0.81 -22.78
N VAL A 5 4.21 1.56 -21.69
CA VAL A 5 3.41 1.10 -20.54
C VAL A 5 2.04 0.73 -21.07
N LYS A 6 1.74 -0.57 -21.07
CA LYS A 6 0.51 -1.09 -21.64
C LYS A 6 -0.62 -0.82 -20.67
N THR A 7 -1.56 0.03 -21.10
CA THR A 7 -2.75 0.37 -20.31
C THR A 7 -3.95 -0.49 -20.69
N LEU A 8 -5.00 -0.50 -19.87
CA LEU A 8 -6.26 -1.14 -20.27
C LEU A 8 -6.85 -0.46 -21.52
N GLU A 9 -7.32 -1.27 -22.45
CA GLU A 9 -7.96 -0.80 -23.68
C GLU A 9 -9.40 -0.37 -23.40
N PHE A 10 -9.79 0.78 -23.96
CA PHE A 10 -11.17 1.26 -23.84
C PHE A 10 -12.15 0.33 -24.56
N GLY A 11 -13.28 0.04 -23.91
CA GLY A 11 -14.36 -0.80 -24.44
C GLY A 11 -14.09 -2.31 -24.36
N LYS A 12 -12.88 -2.73 -24.00
CA LYS A 12 -12.53 -4.15 -23.85
C LYS A 12 -12.88 -4.67 -22.47
N LYS A 13 -13.46 -5.87 -22.44
CA LYS A 13 -13.79 -6.60 -21.21
C LYS A 13 -12.68 -7.59 -20.88
N TYR A 14 -12.19 -7.50 -19.65
CA TYR A 14 -11.17 -8.38 -19.10
C TYR A 14 -11.80 -9.22 -18.00
N ARG A 15 -11.60 -10.53 -18.03
CA ARG A 15 -12.13 -11.45 -17.02
C ARG A 15 -11.08 -11.69 -15.95
N VAL A 16 -11.44 -11.41 -14.69
CA VAL A 16 -10.57 -11.58 -13.53
C VAL A 16 -11.35 -12.39 -12.49
N GLY A 17 -11.10 -13.70 -12.43
CA GLY A 17 -11.90 -14.62 -11.61
C GLY A 17 -13.40 -14.56 -11.92
N ASN A 18 -14.19 -14.16 -10.92
CA ASN A 18 -15.65 -14.00 -10.99
C ASN A 18 -16.10 -12.57 -11.38
N PHE A 19 -15.17 -11.74 -11.85
CA PHE A 19 -15.41 -10.34 -12.17
C PHE A 19 -15.03 -10.00 -13.62
N ILE A 20 -15.64 -8.93 -14.11
CA ILE A 20 -15.34 -8.29 -15.38
C ILE A 20 -14.80 -6.89 -15.07
N VAL A 21 -13.63 -6.59 -15.61
CA VAL A 21 -13.05 -5.26 -15.59
C VAL A 21 -13.15 -4.67 -16.99
N PHE A 22 -13.65 -3.44 -17.11
CA PHE A 22 -13.62 -2.74 -18.38
C PHE A 22 -13.42 -1.24 -18.20
N LYS A 23 -12.68 -0.65 -19.13
CA LYS A 23 -12.38 0.78 -19.16
C LYS A 23 -13.29 1.49 -20.17
N PHE A 24 -13.86 2.61 -19.79
CA PHE A 24 -14.83 3.36 -20.60
C PHE A 24 -14.76 4.85 -20.28
N THR A 25 -15.41 5.70 -21.08
CA THR A 25 -15.51 7.13 -20.80
C THR A 25 -16.94 7.50 -20.42
N LYS A 26 -17.09 8.37 -19.42
CA LYS A 26 -18.35 9.04 -19.11
C LYS A 26 -18.28 10.50 -19.52
N THR A 27 -19.41 11.00 -19.95
CA THR A 27 -19.54 12.38 -20.45
C THR A 27 -20.76 13.03 -19.82
N LEU A 28 -20.58 14.15 -19.11
CA LEU A 28 -21.67 14.94 -18.50
C LEU A 28 -22.75 15.26 -19.51
N LYS A 29 -24.03 14.99 -19.26
CA LYS A 29 -25.14 15.23 -20.22
C LYS A 29 -25.11 16.66 -20.77
N LYS A 30 -25.63 16.87 -21.98
CA LYS A 30 -25.66 18.20 -22.63
C LYS A 30 -26.20 19.29 -21.70
N LYS A 31 -27.27 18.98 -20.96
CA LYS A 31 -27.89 19.88 -19.96
C LYS A 31 -26.98 20.22 -18.77
N GLU A 32 -26.22 19.24 -18.27
CA GLU A 32 -25.28 19.44 -17.15
C GLU A 32 -24.10 20.32 -17.56
N VAL A 33 -23.58 20.08 -18.78
CA VAL A 33 -22.51 20.89 -19.37
C VAL A 33 -22.96 22.32 -19.62
N GLU A 34 -24.19 22.50 -20.11
CA GLU A 34 -24.80 23.81 -20.32
C GLU A 34 -24.99 24.57 -18.99
N HIS A 35 -25.48 23.88 -17.96
CA HIS A 35 -25.60 24.44 -16.61
C HIS A 35 -24.24 24.90 -16.05
N LEU A 36 -23.20 24.08 -16.17
CA LEU A 36 -21.84 24.43 -15.76
C LEU A 36 -21.28 25.65 -16.52
N ARG A 37 -21.47 25.70 -17.84
CA ARG A 37 -21.02 26.82 -18.68
C ARG A 37 -21.75 28.13 -18.34
N ASN A 38 -23.04 28.03 -17.97
CA ASN A 38 -23.82 29.15 -17.45
C ASN A 38 -23.28 29.63 -16.10
N GLN A 39 -23.04 28.73 -15.15
CA GLN A 39 -22.49 29.08 -13.83
C GLN A 39 -21.09 29.71 -13.91
N MET A 40 -20.26 29.24 -14.84
CA MET A 40 -18.91 29.76 -15.08
C MET A 40 -18.89 31.08 -15.89
N GLY A 41 -20.05 31.60 -16.30
CA GLY A 41 -20.14 32.86 -17.05
C GLY A 41 -19.52 32.81 -18.45
N ILE A 42 -19.39 31.62 -19.06
CA ILE A 42 -18.73 31.47 -20.36
C ILE A 42 -19.63 32.08 -21.46
N PRO A 43 -19.14 33.04 -22.27
CA PRO A 43 -19.88 33.63 -23.39
C PRO A 43 -20.35 32.61 -24.44
N GLU A 44 -21.55 32.80 -25.01
CA GLU A 44 -22.19 31.83 -25.93
C GLU A 44 -21.41 31.58 -27.23
N ASP A 45 -20.73 32.59 -27.73
CA ASP A 45 -19.81 32.53 -28.88
C ASP A 45 -18.66 31.55 -28.62
N ILE A 46 -18.11 31.54 -27.42
CA ILE A 46 -17.02 30.63 -27.02
C ILE A 46 -17.54 29.20 -26.78
N ARG A 47 -18.77 29.04 -26.25
CA ARG A 47 -19.34 27.72 -25.93
C ARG A 47 -19.44 26.76 -27.13
N LYS A 48 -19.62 27.30 -28.33
CA LYS A 48 -19.73 26.52 -29.58
C LYS A 48 -18.41 25.84 -29.95
N HIS A 49 -17.28 26.39 -29.47
CA HIS A 49 -15.95 25.88 -29.71
C HIS A 49 -15.43 24.98 -28.58
N LEU A 50 -16.10 24.97 -27.42
CA LEU A 50 -15.72 24.12 -26.29
C LEU A 50 -16.17 22.68 -26.51
N GLN A 51 -15.20 21.77 -26.59
CA GLN A 51 -15.46 20.33 -26.59
C GLN A 51 -16.05 19.86 -25.26
N ARG A 52 -16.80 18.76 -25.32
CA ARG A 52 -17.40 18.13 -24.15
C ARG A 52 -16.34 17.24 -23.50
N ALA A 53 -15.92 17.59 -22.29
CA ALA A 53 -14.92 16.81 -21.56
C ALA A 53 -15.44 15.38 -21.33
N GLN A 54 -14.62 14.39 -21.67
CA GLN A 54 -14.86 12.98 -21.39
C GLN A 54 -13.92 12.56 -20.26
N LEU A 55 -14.47 11.90 -19.25
CA LEU A 55 -13.70 11.42 -18.11
C LEU A 55 -13.57 9.89 -18.19
N PRO A 56 -12.34 9.33 -18.18
CA PRO A 56 -12.14 7.89 -18.13
C PRO A 56 -12.55 7.28 -16.78
N PHE A 57 -13.15 6.10 -16.86
CA PHE A 57 -13.52 5.26 -15.73
C PHE A 57 -13.08 3.82 -15.99
N ILE A 58 -12.79 3.10 -14.91
CA ILE A 58 -12.71 1.64 -14.90
C ILE A 58 -13.86 1.12 -14.06
N LYS A 59 -14.67 0.22 -14.62
CA LYS A 59 -15.72 -0.50 -13.89
C LYS A 59 -15.24 -1.91 -13.59
N ILE A 60 -15.45 -2.33 -12.35
CA ILE A 60 -15.34 -3.71 -11.90
C ILE A 60 -16.76 -4.18 -11.63
N GLU A 61 -17.16 -5.29 -12.22
CA GLU A 61 -18.51 -5.82 -12.14
C GLU A 61 -18.47 -7.32 -11.88
N ALA A 62 -19.29 -7.82 -10.96
CA ALA A 62 -19.47 -9.25 -10.80
C ALA A 62 -20.10 -9.83 -12.07
N ILE A 63 -19.71 -11.03 -12.50
CA ILE A 63 -20.27 -11.65 -13.72
C ILE A 63 -21.80 -11.76 -13.67
N SER A 64 -22.38 -11.91 -12.47
CA SER A 64 -23.83 -11.93 -12.24
C SER A 64 -24.52 -10.57 -12.44
N GLY A 65 -23.78 -9.46 -12.51
CA GLY A 65 -24.30 -8.09 -12.64
C GLY A 65 -24.91 -7.51 -11.36
N ILE A 66 -24.94 -8.26 -10.26
CA ILE A 66 -25.57 -7.83 -8.99
C ILE A 66 -24.77 -6.75 -8.25
N TRP A 67 -23.51 -6.57 -8.63
CA TRP A 67 -22.58 -5.68 -7.96
C TRP A 67 -21.60 -5.08 -8.95
N ALA A 68 -21.34 -3.79 -8.81
CA ALA A 68 -20.29 -3.11 -9.53
C ALA A 68 -19.76 -1.89 -8.79
N MET A 69 -18.50 -1.58 -9.02
CA MET A 69 -17.85 -0.35 -8.59
C MET A 69 -17.15 0.31 -9.76
N GLU A 70 -17.16 1.64 -9.77
CA GLU A 70 -16.56 2.46 -10.82
C GLU A 70 -15.56 3.43 -10.23
N TYR A 71 -14.40 3.52 -10.87
CA TYR A 71 -13.29 4.36 -10.44
C TYR A 71 -12.98 5.37 -11.53
N ALA A 72 -13.05 6.66 -11.19
CA ALA A 72 -12.62 7.74 -12.07
C ALA A 72 -11.09 7.78 -12.17
N CYS A 73 -10.55 8.37 -13.24
CA CYS A 73 -9.10 8.44 -13.48
C CYS A 73 -8.26 9.14 -12.40
N GLY A 74 -8.88 9.88 -11.47
CA GLY A 74 -8.19 10.47 -10.31
C GLY A 74 -8.06 9.53 -9.11
N ALA A 75 -8.70 8.36 -9.13
CA ALA A 75 -8.62 7.40 -8.04
C ALA A 75 -7.30 6.59 -8.11
N MET A 76 -6.66 6.36 -6.98
CA MET A 76 -5.44 5.53 -6.93
C MET A 76 -5.67 4.12 -7.50
N LEU A 77 -6.83 3.52 -7.20
CA LEU A 77 -7.16 2.21 -7.72
C LEU A 77 -7.34 2.21 -9.25
N TYR A 78 -7.81 3.32 -9.84
CA TYR A 78 -7.84 3.44 -11.30
C TYR A 78 -6.42 3.31 -11.87
N SER A 79 -5.46 4.07 -11.35
CA SER A 79 -4.08 4.04 -11.85
C SER A 79 -3.45 2.66 -11.67
N LEU A 80 -3.70 2.02 -10.52
CA LEU A 80 -3.25 0.66 -10.23
C LEU A 80 -3.80 -0.35 -11.25
N LEU A 81 -5.12 -0.34 -11.48
CA LEU A 81 -5.77 -1.23 -12.44
C LEU A 81 -5.32 -0.95 -13.87
N ASP A 82 -5.21 0.32 -14.26
CA ASP A 82 -4.83 0.69 -15.62
C ASP A 82 -3.39 0.29 -15.95
N THR A 83 -2.52 0.24 -14.94
CA THR A 83 -1.07 0.03 -15.15
C THR A 83 -0.65 -1.42 -14.94
N LEU A 84 -1.17 -2.09 -13.92
CA LEU A 84 -0.67 -3.40 -13.48
C LEU A 84 -1.51 -4.55 -14.04
N LEU A 85 -2.82 -4.38 -14.17
CA LEU A 85 -3.69 -5.46 -14.66
C LEU A 85 -3.33 -5.92 -16.09
N PRO A 86 -2.99 -5.03 -17.05
CA PRO A 86 -2.52 -5.49 -18.36
C PRO A 86 -1.25 -6.33 -18.29
N LYS A 87 -0.29 -5.94 -17.44
CA LYS A 87 0.97 -6.68 -17.25
C LYS A 87 0.70 -8.08 -16.70
N ALA A 88 -0.22 -8.19 -15.74
CA ALA A 88 -0.67 -9.46 -15.18
C ALA A 88 -1.17 -10.42 -16.28
N PHE A 89 -2.05 -9.93 -17.16
CA PHE A 89 -2.58 -10.72 -18.28
C PHE A 89 -1.51 -11.12 -19.30
N GLU A 90 -0.54 -10.26 -19.55
CA GLU A 90 0.56 -10.58 -20.47
C GLU A 90 1.49 -11.63 -19.90
N ALA A 91 1.86 -11.51 -18.62
CA ALA A 91 2.67 -12.48 -17.92
C ALA A 91 2.01 -13.87 -17.95
N GLU A 92 0.73 -13.95 -17.61
CA GLU A 92 -0.04 -15.20 -17.65
C GLU A 92 -0.10 -15.79 -19.07
N LYS A 93 -0.35 -14.96 -20.09
CA LYS A 93 -0.38 -15.41 -21.50
C LYS A 93 0.97 -15.92 -21.98
N ASN A 94 2.06 -15.32 -21.52
CA ASN A 94 3.42 -15.66 -21.95
C ASN A 94 4.07 -16.73 -21.05
N GLY A 95 3.37 -17.23 -20.03
CA GLY A 95 3.90 -18.23 -19.08
C GLY A 95 5.00 -17.69 -18.17
N VAL A 96 5.01 -16.39 -17.92
CA VAL A 96 5.97 -15.73 -17.01
C VAL A 96 5.32 -15.61 -15.63
N GLU A 97 5.93 -16.21 -14.62
CA GLU A 97 5.51 -15.97 -13.22
C GLU A 97 5.97 -14.58 -12.77
N LEU A 98 5.06 -13.79 -12.23
CA LEU A 98 5.36 -12.55 -11.53
C LEU A 98 5.34 -12.83 -10.02
N GLU A 99 6.33 -12.34 -9.27
CA GLU A 99 6.32 -12.42 -7.81
C GLU A 99 5.19 -11.57 -7.17
N ALA A 100 4.67 -10.56 -7.88
CA ALA A 100 3.58 -9.69 -7.45
C ALA A 100 2.76 -9.21 -8.66
N ASP A 101 1.49 -8.83 -8.44
CA ASP A 101 0.55 -8.35 -9.47
C ASP A 101 0.05 -9.44 -10.44
N SER A 102 -0.18 -10.65 -9.93
CA SER A 102 -0.82 -11.71 -10.72
C SER A 102 -2.31 -11.43 -10.93
N VAL A 103 -2.91 -12.05 -11.96
CA VAL A 103 -4.36 -11.98 -12.17
C VAL A 103 -5.14 -12.55 -10.98
N ALA A 104 -4.56 -13.50 -10.24
CA ALA A 104 -5.13 -14.06 -9.02
C ALA A 104 -5.18 -13.04 -7.88
N ASP A 105 -4.14 -12.21 -7.71
CA ASP A 105 -4.12 -11.16 -6.67
C ASP A 105 -5.22 -10.13 -6.92
N PHE A 106 -5.43 -9.74 -8.18
CA PHE A 106 -6.56 -8.89 -8.56
C PHE A 106 -7.90 -9.57 -8.29
N ALA A 107 -8.03 -10.86 -8.56
CA ALA A 107 -9.25 -11.61 -8.25
C ALA A 107 -9.54 -11.64 -6.74
N HIS A 108 -8.51 -11.81 -5.91
CA HIS A 108 -8.62 -11.75 -4.45
C HIS A 108 -9.01 -10.35 -3.97
N LEU A 109 -8.37 -9.31 -4.49
CA LEU A 109 -8.73 -7.92 -4.19
C LEU A 109 -10.20 -7.64 -4.51
N PHE A 110 -10.68 -8.09 -5.67
CA PHE A 110 -12.07 -7.86 -6.10
C PHE A 110 -13.06 -8.64 -5.24
N ALA A 111 -12.72 -9.88 -4.87
CA ALA A 111 -13.51 -10.69 -3.95
C ALA A 111 -13.62 -10.05 -2.56
N MET A 112 -12.52 -9.49 -2.03
CA MET A 112 -12.53 -8.73 -0.78
C MET A 112 -13.45 -7.53 -0.87
N MET A 113 -13.31 -6.69 -1.92
CA MET A 113 -14.17 -5.52 -2.10
C MET A 113 -15.65 -5.88 -2.24
N TYR A 114 -15.96 -6.94 -2.99
CA TYR A 114 -17.33 -7.46 -3.09
C TYR A 114 -17.87 -7.90 -1.74
N THR A 115 -17.11 -8.69 -0.99
CA THR A 115 -17.53 -9.21 0.32
C THR A 115 -17.73 -8.09 1.33
N ASP A 116 -16.79 -7.15 1.38
CA ASP A 116 -16.84 -6.00 2.28
C ASP A 116 -18.06 -5.09 2.06
N THR A 117 -18.51 -4.96 0.81
CA THR A 117 -19.63 -4.09 0.46
C THR A 117 -20.98 -4.81 0.48
N CYS A 118 -21.00 -6.14 0.40
CA CYS A 118 -22.23 -6.93 0.43
C CYS A 118 -22.55 -7.54 1.80
N VAL A 119 -21.57 -7.69 2.70
CA VAL A 119 -21.70 -8.46 3.95
C VAL A 119 -21.39 -7.61 5.19
N LEU A 120 -21.79 -6.34 5.16
CA LEU A 120 -21.57 -5.39 6.28
C LEU A 120 -22.24 -5.81 7.60
N GLY A 121 -23.33 -6.60 7.53
CA GLY A 121 -24.09 -7.04 8.70
C GLY A 121 -23.55 -8.27 9.43
N ASP A 122 -22.53 -8.94 8.89
CA ASP A 122 -21.96 -10.13 9.51
C ASP A 122 -20.87 -9.75 10.52
N SER A 123 -21.24 -9.77 11.80
CA SER A 123 -20.32 -9.42 12.88
C SER A 123 -19.13 -10.38 13.03
N ILE A 124 -19.29 -11.65 12.63
CA ILE A 124 -18.23 -12.66 12.71
C ILE A 124 -17.18 -12.33 11.65
N TYR A 125 -17.62 -12.11 10.40
CA TYR A 125 -16.73 -11.72 9.32
C TYR A 125 -15.93 -10.44 9.63
N GLN A 126 -16.60 -9.42 10.17
CA GLN A 126 -15.92 -8.16 10.53
C GLN A 126 -14.88 -8.36 11.64
N ALA A 127 -15.17 -9.19 12.63
CA ALA A 127 -14.22 -9.53 13.70
C ALA A 127 -13.01 -10.30 13.15
N ASP A 128 -13.24 -11.30 12.30
CA ASP A 128 -12.17 -12.09 11.68
C ASP A 128 -11.24 -11.22 10.84
N LYS A 129 -11.80 -10.28 10.07
CA LYS A 129 -11.00 -9.32 9.28
C LYS A 129 -10.17 -8.40 10.17
N ALA A 130 -10.74 -7.88 11.27
CA ALA A 130 -10.01 -7.05 12.22
C ALA A 130 -8.86 -7.83 12.89
N ASN A 131 -9.09 -9.09 13.25
CA ASN A 131 -8.07 -9.98 13.79
C ASN A 131 -6.94 -10.24 12.79
N ALA A 132 -7.27 -10.48 11.53
CA ALA A 132 -6.28 -10.66 10.47
C ALA A 132 -5.39 -9.41 10.27
N LEU A 133 -5.99 -8.21 10.34
CA LEU A 133 -5.24 -6.95 10.25
C LEU A 133 -4.30 -6.76 11.45
N ASN A 134 -4.79 -7.00 12.66
CA ASN A 134 -3.98 -6.92 13.87
C ASN A 134 -2.79 -7.90 13.83
N ALA A 135 -3.02 -9.12 13.33
CA ALA A 135 -1.96 -10.11 13.13
C ALA A 135 -0.92 -9.64 12.11
N LEU A 136 -1.33 -8.99 11.02
CA LEU A 136 -0.40 -8.40 10.06
C LEU A 136 0.46 -7.31 10.70
N MET A 137 -0.16 -6.37 11.43
CA MET A 137 0.58 -5.30 12.12
C MET A 137 1.57 -5.85 13.14
N ALA A 138 1.18 -6.90 13.88
CA ALA A 138 2.07 -7.57 14.82
C ALA A 138 3.29 -8.20 14.12
N ARG A 139 3.08 -8.88 12.97
CA ARG A 139 4.18 -9.43 12.16
C ARG A 139 5.11 -8.34 11.63
N GLN A 140 4.56 -7.24 11.14
CA GLN A 140 5.36 -6.10 10.65
C GLN A 140 6.20 -5.47 11.77
N LYS A 141 5.62 -5.31 12.96
CA LYS A 141 6.34 -4.81 14.14
C LYS A 141 7.46 -5.76 14.57
N ALA A 142 7.20 -7.06 14.60
CA ALA A 142 8.21 -8.06 14.92
C ALA A 142 9.36 -8.07 13.90
N PHE A 143 9.03 -7.93 12.61
CA PHE A 143 10.02 -7.81 11.54
C PHE A 143 10.89 -6.55 11.69
N ALA A 144 10.27 -5.38 11.94
CA ALA A 144 11.01 -4.14 12.19
C ALA A 144 11.98 -4.27 13.39
N ALA A 145 11.49 -4.84 14.50
CA ALA A 145 12.33 -5.09 15.68
C ALA A 145 13.48 -6.08 15.41
N SER A 146 13.31 -7.01 14.47
CA SER A 146 14.38 -7.95 14.09
C SER A 146 15.48 -7.33 13.24
N ILE A 147 15.19 -6.22 12.55
CA ILE A 147 16.17 -5.45 11.77
C ILE A 147 16.99 -4.52 12.68
N GLU A 148 16.38 -3.94 13.71
CA GLU A 148 17.05 -3.03 14.67
C GLU A 148 17.92 -3.80 15.71
N ALA A 149 17.59 -5.07 15.99
CA ALA A 149 18.24 -5.85 17.05
C ALA A 149 19.74 -6.20 16.90
N PRO A 150 20.39 -6.31 15.71
CA PRO A 150 21.78 -6.79 15.64
C PRO A 150 22.85 -5.74 15.94
N GLU A 151 22.67 -4.49 15.53
CA GLU A 151 23.72 -3.46 15.63
C GLU A 151 23.63 -2.59 16.88
N GLU A 152 22.43 -2.30 17.39
CA GLU A 152 22.25 -1.47 18.59
C GLU A 152 22.55 -2.26 19.87
N LYS A 153 22.11 -3.51 19.97
CA LYS A 153 22.42 -4.36 21.13
C LYS A 153 23.90 -4.65 21.28
N ALA A 154 24.64 -4.83 20.18
CA ALA A 154 26.08 -5.07 20.22
C ALA A 154 26.85 -3.85 20.78
N LYS A 155 26.45 -2.64 20.39
CA LYS A 155 27.05 -1.39 20.90
C LYS A 155 26.67 -1.12 22.35
N ASP A 156 25.42 -1.38 22.72
CA ASP A 156 24.95 -1.19 24.10
C ASP A 156 25.62 -2.19 25.06
N ASP A 157 25.80 -3.45 24.65
CA ASP A 157 26.50 -4.47 25.45
C ASP A 157 28.00 -4.17 25.59
N GLU A 158 28.64 -3.60 24.56
CA GLU A 158 30.05 -3.17 24.60
C GLU A 158 30.25 -2.00 25.57
N ILE A 159 29.40 -0.96 25.49
CA ILE A 159 29.43 0.19 26.40
C ILE A 159 29.19 -0.25 27.86
N LEU A 160 28.27 -1.20 28.08
CA LEU A 160 27.97 -1.70 29.43
C LEU A 160 29.14 -2.49 30.02
N ASN A 161 29.87 -3.25 29.20
CA ASN A 161 31.04 -3.99 29.64
C ASN A 161 32.22 -3.06 29.95
N GLU A 162 32.50 -2.06 29.11
CA GLU A 162 33.54 -1.06 29.37
C GLU A 162 33.29 -0.29 30.68
N GLN A 163 32.03 0.02 30.99
CA GLN A 163 31.66 0.69 32.24
C GLN A 163 31.89 -0.20 33.47
N LYS A 164 31.62 -1.51 33.37
CA LYS A 164 31.90 -2.47 34.46
C LYS A 164 33.40 -2.63 34.67
N GLU A 165 34.17 -2.82 33.62
CA GLU A 165 35.63 -2.94 33.71
C GLU A 165 36.24 -1.68 34.32
N ASN A 166 35.83 -0.48 33.88
CA ASN A 166 36.29 0.77 34.47
C ASN A 166 35.92 0.92 35.96
N ALA A 167 34.73 0.46 36.37
CA ALA A 167 34.34 0.45 37.77
C ALA A 167 35.21 -0.50 38.61
N GLU A 168 35.52 -1.68 38.09
CA GLU A 168 36.42 -2.65 38.74
C GLU A 168 37.86 -2.15 38.82
N HIS A 169 38.37 -1.53 37.75
CA HIS A 169 39.70 -0.91 37.74
C HIS A 169 39.77 0.23 38.76
N LYS A 170 38.74 1.07 38.86
CA LYS A 170 38.67 2.15 39.85
C LYS A 170 38.64 1.61 41.28
N ALA A 171 37.90 0.53 41.54
CA ALA A 171 37.88 -0.12 42.85
C ALA A 171 39.28 -0.66 43.23
N LYS A 172 39.95 -1.37 42.31
CA LYS A 172 41.32 -1.87 42.55
C LYS A 172 42.33 -0.74 42.80
N ILE A 173 42.22 0.39 42.09
CA ILE A 173 43.10 1.55 42.33
C ILE A 173 42.87 2.15 43.73
N ILE A 174 41.62 2.21 44.18
CA ILE A 174 41.28 2.70 45.53
C ILE A 174 41.84 1.75 46.60
N ASP A 175 41.70 0.44 46.42
CA ASP A 175 42.24 -0.57 47.35
C ASP A 175 43.78 -0.52 47.39
N MET A 176 44.44 -0.36 46.24
CA MET A 176 45.89 -0.18 46.17
C MET A 176 46.33 1.13 46.86
N ALA A 177 45.59 2.22 46.67
CA ALA A 177 45.87 3.50 47.34
C ALA A 177 45.69 3.41 48.86
N ALA A 178 44.71 2.63 49.34
CA ALA A 178 44.52 2.37 50.76
C ALA A 178 45.69 1.54 51.34
N ALA A 179 46.13 0.49 50.64
CA ALA A 179 47.26 -0.35 51.04
C ALA A 179 48.60 0.44 51.09
N ILE A 180 48.82 1.38 50.16
CA ILE A 180 50.00 2.27 50.20
C ILE A 180 49.96 3.20 51.41
N LYS A 181 48.76 3.65 51.82
CA LYS A 181 48.59 4.55 52.98
C LYS A 181 48.87 3.85 54.31
N GLU A 182 48.54 2.56 54.42
CA GLU A 182 48.89 1.72 55.58
C GLU A 182 50.39 1.37 55.62
N GLY A 183 51.02 1.15 54.46
CA GLY A 183 52.47 0.92 54.36
C GLY A 183 53.33 2.14 54.71
N GLY A 184 52.81 3.35 54.52
CA GLY A 184 53.51 4.61 54.83
C GLY A 184 53.43 5.06 56.30
N GLN A 185 52.65 4.38 57.15
CA GLN A 185 52.59 4.66 58.59
C GLN A 185 53.57 3.81 59.43
N ASN A 186 54.32 2.92 58.80
CA ASN A 186 55.36 2.09 59.44
C ASN A 186 56.77 2.33 58.89
N ALA A 187 57.05 3.54 58.36
CA ALA A 187 58.38 3.99 57.95
C ALA A 187 58.79 5.26 58.72
#